data_AF-A0A7Y5D1V4-F1
#
_entry.id   AF-A0A7Y5D1V4-F1
#
_cell.length_a   1.000
_cell.length_b   1.000
_cell.length_c   1.000
_cell.angle_alpha   90.00
_cell.angle_beta   90.00
_cell.angle_gamma   90.00
#
_symmetry.space_group_name_H-M   'P 1'
#
loop_
_entity.id
_entity.type
_entity.pdbx_description
1 polymer ?
#
loop_
_entity_poly.entity_id
_entity_poly.type
_entity_poly.pdbx_seq_one_letter_code
_entity_poly.pdbx_strand_id
1 'polypeptide(L)'
;MKTIIFFFIIAISSVTSFAQSKVITSNIKVYGNCSMCKNRIETALDQKGIKLAKWDTKSKELQVVYNSDKITEQQIHEIIASVGHDTDKVKAKDEVYSKLPFCCLYRDHGHGPEDKH
;
A
#
# COMPACT_ATOMS: atom_id res chain seq x y z
N MET A 1 37.20 59.11 -10.08
CA MET A 1 35.81 58.62 -9.96
C MET A 1 35.73 57.23 -10.59
N LYS A 2 35.28 56.26 -9.79
CA LYS A 2 34.57 55.02 -10.15
C LYS A 2 35.10 54.18 -11.33
N THR A 3 35.98 53.24 -11.01
CA THR A 3 35.83 51.84 -11.49
C THR A 3 36.31 50.93 -10.38
N ILE A 4 35.44 50.77 -9.39
CA ILE A 4 35.63 49.83 -8.29
C ILE A 4 35.50 48.43 -8.91
N ILE A 5 36.62 47.73 -8.91
CA ILE A 5 36.73 46.28 -9.06
C ILE A 5 35.97 45.69 -7.86
N PHE A 6 34.68 45.39 -8.05
CA PHE A 6 33.93 44.53 -7.14
C PHE A 6 33.65 43.24 -7.90
N PHE A 7 34.61 42.33 -7.74
CA PHE A 7 34.53 40.91 -8.06
C PHE A 7 33.45 40.29 -7.16
N PHE A 8 32.18 40.52 -7.47
CA PHE A 8 31.07 39.85 -6.81
C PHE A 8 30.96 38.44 -7.42
N ILE A 9 31.79 37.55 -6.90
CA ILE A 9 31.65 36.10 -7.08
C ILE A 9 30.27 35.74 -6.53
N ILE A 10 29.28 35.71 -7.43
CA ILE A 10 27.98 35.11 -7.15
C ILE A 10 28.28 33.62 -6.99
N ALA A 11 28.45 33.21 -5.74
CA ALA A 11 28.46 31.81 -5.35
C ALA A 11 27.12 31.21 -5.79
N ILE A 12 27.15 30.50 -6.91
CA ILE A 12 26.07 29.61 -7.34
C ILE A 12 26.08 28.46 -6.34
N SER A 13 25.40 28.66 -5.22
CA SER A 13 25.01 27.60 -4.31
C SER A 13 23.99 26.75 -5.05
N SER A 14 24.46 25.74 -5.78
CA SER A 14 23.61 24.71 -6.34
C SER A 14 22.82 24.08 -5.20
N VAL A 15 21.56 24.50 -5.03
CA VAL A 15 20.61 23.80 -4.17
C VAL A 15 20.33 22.45 -4.82
N THR A 16 21.09 21.43 -4.44
CA THR A 16 20.71 20.06 -4.73
C THR A 16 19.52 19.72 -3.84
N SER A 17 18.31 19.93 -4.34
CA SER A 17 17.09 19.39 -3.73
C SER A 17 17.18 17.87 -3.77
N PHE A 18 17.62 17.26 -2.67
CA PHE A 18 17.43 15.85 -2.43
C PHE A 18 15.95 15.62 -2.20
N ALA A 19 15.23 15.15 -3.22
CA ALA A 19 13.91 14.58 -3.05
C ALA A 19 14.05 13.34 -2.13
N GLN A 20 13.77 13.51 -0.84
CA GLN A 20 13.74 12.39 0.11
C GLN A 20 12.54 11.52 -0.25
N SER A 21 12.77 10.43 -1.01
CA SER A 21 11.73 9.46 -1.32
C SER A 21 11.10 8.97 -0.01
N LYS A 22 9.81 9.29 0.21
CA LYS A 22 9.13 9.01 1.48
C LYS A 22 8.64 7.57 1.49
N VAL A 23 9.55 6.67 1.88
CA VAL A 23 9.26 5.25 2.08
C VAL A 23 8.51 5.07 3.40
N ILE A 24 7.33 4.48 3.34
CA ILE A 24 6.46 4.23 4.47
C ILE A 24 6.32 2.72 4.66
N THR A 25 6.30 2.28 5.92
CA THR A 25 5.91 0.92 6.32
C THR A 25 4.58 1.01 7.04
N SER A 26 3.57 0.31 6.54
CA SER A 26 2.24 0.22 7.16
C SER A 26 1.88 -1.23 7.46
N ASN A 27 1.09 -1.44 8.51
CA ASN A 27 0.43 -2.70 8.80
C ASN A 27 -1.07 -2.50 8.59
N ILE A 28 -1.65 -3.28 7.67
CA ILE A 28 -3.05 -3.16 7.27
C ILE A 28 -3.77 -4.46 7.60
N LYS A 29 -4.97 -4.37 8.19
CA LYS A 29 -5.81 -5.55 8.35
C LYS A 29 -6.41 -5.92 7.00
N VAL A 30 -6.19 -7.16 6.57
CA VAL A 30 -6.75 -7.69 5.31
C VAL A 30 -7.40 -9.03 5.58
N TYR A 31 -8.68 -9.16 5.27
CA TYR A 31 -9.45 -10.35 5.56
C TYR A 31 -9.22 -11.46 4.52
N GLY A 32 -9.02 -12.66 5.03
CA GLY A 32 -8.64 -13.85 4.30
C GLY A 32 -8.37 -14.99 5.29
N ASN A 33 -8.23 -16.22 4.79
CA ASN A 33 -8.18 -17.40 5.66
C ASN A 33 -7.31 -18.56 5.12
N CYS A 34 -6.72 -18.46 3.93
CA CYS A 34 -5.93 -19.56 3.37
C CYS A 34 -4.70 -19.08 2.57
N SER A 35 -3.84 -20.02 2.17
CA SER A 35 -2.62 -19.74 1.37
C SER A 35 -2.94 -19.13 0.00
N MET A 36 -4.09 -19.46 -0.61
CA MET A 36 -4.51 -18.81 -1.85
C MET A 36 -4.90 -17.34 -1.66
N CYS A 37 -5.47 -16.98 -0.50
CA CYS A 37 -5.70 -15.58 -0.14
C CYS A 37 -4.36 -14.83 -0.08
N LYS A 38 -3.38 -15.41 0.60
CA LYS A 38 -2.03 -14.84 0.71
C LYS A 38 -1.45 -14.53 -0.66
N ASN A 39 -1.38 -15.53 -1.52
CA ASN A 39 -0.82 -15.36 -2.87
C ASN A 39 -1.56 -14.28 -3.65
N ARG A 40 -2.90 -14.26 -3.62
CA ARG A 40 -3.70 -13.25 -4.33
C ARG A 40 -3.44 -11.83 -3.83
N ILE A 41 -3.43 -11.64 -2.50
CA ILE A 41 -3.19 -10.33 -1.87
C ILE A 41 -1.78 -9.83 -2.20
N GLU A 42 -0.75 -10.67 -2.03
CA GLU A 42 0.64 -10.30 -2.28
C GLU A 42 0.89 -10.02 -3.76
N THR A 43 0.37 -10.84 -4.68
CA THR A 43 0.48 -10.61 -6.13
C THR A 43 -0.25 -9.35 -6.59
N ALA A 44 -1.40 -9.03 -6.01
CA ALA A 44 -2.12 -7.79 -6.37
C ALA A 44 -1.28 -6.53 -6.08
N LEU A 45 -0.39 -6.60 -5.08
CA LEU A 45 0.49 -5.51 -4.65
C LEU A 45 1.87 -5.54 -5.29
N ASP A 46 2.14 -6.43 -6.25
CA ASP A 46 3.31 -6.34 -7.11
C ASP A 46 3.13 -5.18 -8.11
N GLN A 47 3.15 -3.96 -7.58
CA GLN A 47 2.82 -2.72 -8.27
C GLN A 47 3.97 -1.72 -8.12
N LYS A 48 4.09 -0.84 -9.12
CA LYS A 48 5.09 0.24 -9.08
C LYS A 48 4.89 1.11 -7.85
N GLY A 49 5.90 1.16 -6.99
CA GLY A 49 5.87 1.94 -5.75
C GLY A 49 5.75 1.10 -4.49
N ILE A 50 5.33 -0.16 -4.61
CA ILE A 50 5.45 -1.15 -3.53
C ILE A 50 6.85 -1.76 -3.56
N LYS A 51 7.46 -1.90 -2.38
CA LYS A 51 8.77 -2.54 -2.17
C LYS A 51 8.65 -3.90 -1.50
N LEU A 52 7.64 -4.06 -0.66
CA LEU A 52 7.34 -5.30 0.06
C LEU A 52 5.84 -5.37 0.30
N ALA A 53 5.26 -6.55 0.10
CA ALA A 53 3.94 -6.91 0.57
C ALA A 53 4.03 -8.32 1.15
N LYS A 54 3.77 -8.45 2.46
CA LYS A 54 3.80 -9.74 3.15
C LYS A 54 2.57 -9.86 4.03
N TRP A 55 1.69 -10.80 3.70
CA TRP A 55 0.48 -11.07 4.46
C TRP A 55 0.63 -12.35 5.28
N ASP A 56 0.20 -12.28 6.53
CA ASP A 56 0.19 -13.42 7.45
C ASP A 56 -1.22 -13.99 7.61
N THR A 57 -1.37 -15.27 7.32
CA THR A 57 -2.67 -15.96 7.35
C THR A 57 -3.26 -16.06 8.76
N LYS A 58 -2.43 -16.09 9.80
CA LYS A 58 -2.89 -16.25 11.19
C LYS A 58 -3.34 -14.92 11.76
N SER A 59 -2.52 -13.87 11.64
CA SER A 59 -2.87 -12.55 12.16
C SER A 59 -3.81 -11.79 11.24
N LYS A 60 -3.89 -12.15 9.95
CA LYS A 60 -4.60 -11.42 8.90
C LYS A 60 -4.05 -10.01 8.69
N GLU A 61 -2.78 -9.80 8.99
CA GLU A 61 -2.09 -8.53 8.82
C GLU A 61 -1.21 -8.56 7.58
N LEU A 62 -1.31 -7.49 6.78
CA LEU A 62 -0.43 -7.19 5.67
C LEU A 62 0.60 -6.17 6.14
N GLN A 63 1.86 -6.56 6.17
CA GLN A 63 2.96 -5.61 6.19
C GLN A 63 3.24 -5.14 4.76
N VAL A 64 3.14 -3.83 4.53
CA VAL A 64 3.43 -3.23 3.23
C VAL A 64 4.47 -2.12 3.39
N VAL A 65 5.49 -2.13 2.54
CA VAL A 65 6.50 -1.06 2.45
C VAL A 65 6.37 -0.42 1.09
N TYR A 66 6.13 0.89 1.03
CA TYR A 66 5.82 1.58 -0.22
C TYR A 66 6.39 3.00 -0.27
N ASN A 67 6.56 3.53 -1.48
CA ASN A 67 6.91 4.92 -1.71
C ASN A 67 5.64 5.75 -1.83
N SER A 68 5.40 6.62 -0.85
CA SER A 68 4.20 7.47 -0.78
C SER A 68 4.09 8.53 -1.88
N ASP A 69 5.19 8.83 -2.59
CA ASP A 69 5.16 9.70 -3.77
C ASP A 69 4.60 8.97 -5.02
N LYS A 70 4.50 7.62 -4.97
CA LYS A 70 4.06 6.79 -6.09
C LYS A 70 2.72 6.12 -5.87
N ILE A 71 2.43 5.76 -4.62
CA ILE A 71 1.20 5.06 -4.23
C ILE A 71 0.80 5.46 -2.82
N THR A 72 -0.48 5.68 -2.59
CA THR A 72 -1.04 6.01 -1.28
C THR A 72 -1.54 4.78 -0.55
N GLU A 73 -1.66 4.84 0.77
CA GLU A 73 -2.27 3.77 1.56
C GLU A 73 -3.71 3.48 1.10
N GLN A 74 -4.47 4.52 0.74
CA GLN A 74 -5.84 4.38 0.24
C GLN A 74 -5.89 3.54 -1.05
N GLN A 75 -4.98 3.78 -2.00
CA GLN A 75 -4.88 2.97 -3.21
C GLN A 75 -4.51 1.51 -2.91
N ILE A 76 -3.71 1.25 -1.88
CA ILE A 76 -3.39 -0.12 -1.44
C ILE A 76 -4.67 -0.82 -0.97
N HIS A 77 -5.51 -0.17 -0.16
CA HIS A 77 -6.80 -0.73 0.25
C HIS A 77 -7.72 -1.01 -0.96
N GLU A 78 -7.78 -0.10 -1.92
CA GLU A 78 -8.58 -0.24 -3.14
C GLU A 78 -8.11 -1.39 -4.04
N ILE A 79 -6.79 -1.55 -4.22
CA ILE A 79 -6.21 -2.66 -4.99
C ILE A 79 -6.58 -4.00 -4.35
N ILE A 80 -6.43 -4.12 -3.03
CA ILE A 80 -6.77 -5.34 -2.28
C ILE A 80 -8.27 -5.66 -2.41
N ALA A 81 -9.13 -4.65 -2.28
CA ALA A 81 -10.58 -4.79 -2.47
C ALA A 81 -10.95 -5.18 -3.91
N SER A 82 -10.20 -4.70 -4.91
CA SER A 82 -10.43 -5.03 -6.32
C SER A 82 -10.17 -6.51 -6.65
N VAL A 83 -9.41 -7.22 -5.81
CA VAL A 83 -9.17 -8.67 -5.94
C VAL A 83 -9.97 -9.50 -4.94
N GLY A 84 -11.01 -8.93 -4.34
CA GLY A 84 -11.99 -9.65 -3.51
C GLY A 84 -11.67 -9.68 -2.02
N HIS A 85 -10.63 -8.98 -1.55
CA HIS A 85 -10.26 -8.99 -0.14
C HIS A 85 -10.64 -7.69 0.57
N ASP A 86 -11.38 -7.81 1.66
CA ASP A 86 -11.71 -6.67 2.50
C ASP A 86 -10.48 -6.20 3.24
N THR A 87 -10.44 -4.91 3.48
CA THR A 87 -9.54 -4.30 4.45
C THR A 87 -10.36 -3.64 5.56
N ASP A 88 -9.68 -3.13 6.58
CA ASP A 88 -10.30 -2.29 7.61
C ASP A 88 -10.93 -0.98 7.07
N LYS A 89 -10.54 -0.51 5.88
CA LYS A 89 -11.06 0.74 5.29
C LYS A 89 -11.92 0.56 4.04
N VAL A 90 -11.65 -0.46 3.23
CA VAL A 90 -12.31 -0.67 1.94
C VAL A 90 -12.81 -2.11 1.87
N LYS A 91 -14.12 -2.25 1.64
CA LYS A 91 -14.80 -3.53 1.40
C LYS A 91 -14.78 -3.87 -0.09
N ALA A 92 -14.42 -5.10 -0.42
CA ALA A 92 -14.53 -5.63 -1.78
C ALA A 92 -15.98 -5.71 -2.22
N LYS A 93 -16.25 -5.41 -3.49
CA LYS A 93 -17.60 -5.57 -4.05
C LYS A 93 -18.02 -7.04 -4.02
N ASP A 94 -19.29 -7.30 -3.72
CA ASP A 94 -19.82 -8.66 -3.61
C ASP A 94 -19.70 -9.44 -4.93
N GLU A 95 -19.76 -8.76 -6.08
CA GLU A 95 -19.55 -9.36 -7.41
C GLU A 95 -18.13 -9.89 -7.64
N VAL A 96 -17.12 -9.30 -7.00
CA VAL A 96 -15.72 -9.75 -7.06
C VAL A 96 -15.50 -10.83 -6.02
N TYR A 97 -16.03 -10.60 -4.82
CA TYR A 97 -15.94 -11.50 -3.69
C TYR A 97 -16.52 -12.88 -3.99
N SER A 98 -17.72 -12.94 -4.55
CA SER A 98 -18.42 -14.19 -4.90
C SER A 98 -17.72 -15.02 -5.97
N LYS A 99 -16.75 -14.45 -6.70
CA LYS A 99 -15.93 -15.15 -7.69
C LYS A 99 -14.66 -15.77 -7.08
N LEU A 100 -14.39 -15.53 -5.80
CA LEU A 100 -13.27 -16.16 -5.12
C LEU A 100 -13.49 -17.68 -4.99
N PRO A 101 -12.41 -18.48 -4.94
CA PRO A 101 -12.52 -19.89 -4.62
C PRO A 101 -13.22 -20.10 -3.28
N PHE A 102 -13.92 -21.23 -3.11
CA PHE A 102 -14.70 -21.56 -1.90
C PHE A 102 -13.92 -21.30 -0.61
N CYS A 103 -12.67 -21.75 -0.53
CA CYS A 103 -11.84 -21.56 0.67
C CYS A 103 -11.45 -20.10 0.95
N CYS A 104 -11.70 -19.17 0.03
CA CYS A 104 -11.44 -17.73 0.17
C CYS A 104 -12.71 -16.95 0.51
N LEU A 105 -13.87 -17.61 0.62
CA LEU A 105 -15.14 -17.00 1.04
C LEU A 105 -15.19 -16.81 2.57
N TYR A 106 -14.22 -16.09 3.12
CA TYR A 106 -14.04 -15.87 4.56
C TYR A 106 -15.21 -15.19 5.31
N ARG A 107 -16.03 -14.37 4.66
CA ARG A 107 -17.22 -13.72 5.22
C ARG A 107 -18.27 -14.78 5.58
N ASP A 108 -18.38 -15.82 4.75
CA ASP A 108 -19.38 -16.88 4.89
C ASP A 108 -18.98 -17.96 5.92
N HIS A 109 -17.75 -17.87 6.43
CA HIS A 109 -17.13 -18.87 7.30
C HIS A 109 -16.59 -18.29 8.62
N GLY A 110 -17.11 -17.15 9.07
CA GLY A 110 -16.73 -16.56 10.37
C GLY A 110 -15.29 -16.06 10.42
N HIS A 111 -14.70 -15.72 9.27
CA HIS A 111 -13.34 -15.21 9.14
C HIS A 111 -13.28 -13.78 8.57
N GLY A 112 -14.44 -13.14 8.38
CA GLY A 112 -14.56 -11.74 7.94
C GLY A 112 -14.38 -10.72 9.07
N PRO A 113 -14.68 -9.44 8.78
CA PRO A 113 -14.81 -8.42 9.82
C PRO A 113 -15.84 -8.89 10.84
N GLU A 114 -15.49 -8.84 12.13
CA GLU A 114 -16.52 -8.95 13.17
C GLU A 114 -17.40 -7.71 13.03
N ASP A 115 -18.65 -7.92 12.64
CA ASP A 115 -19.65 -6.86 12.64
C ASP A 115 -19.76 -6.35 14.09
N LYS A 116 -19.16 -5.19 14.36
CA LYS A 116 -19.48 -4.41 15.55
C LYS A 116 -20.90 -3.90 15.37
N HIS A 117 -21.88 -4.74 15.72
CA HIS A 117 -23.24 -4.30 16.01
C HIS A 117 -23.23 -3.39 17.24
#